data_AF-A0A7H4P4V7-F1
#
_entry.id   AF-A0A7H4P4V7-F1
#
_cell.length_a   1.000
_cell.length_b   1.000
_cell.length_c   1.000
_cell.angle_alpha   90.00
_cell.angle_beta   90.00
_cell.angle_gamma   90.00
#
_symmetry.space_group_name_H-M   'P 1'
#
loop_
_entity.id
_entity.type
_entity.pdbx_description
1 polymer ?
#
loop_
_entity_poly.entity_id
_entity_poly.type
_entity_poly.pdbx_seq_one_letter_code
_entity_poly.pdbx_strand_id
1 'polypeptide(L)'
;MKETLVVDDTDAYIQAAIQGLGLIRVASYLARPYLRSGELVACLDNVSCALPLSLVYPQNRYLPPAVRAFYAWSKVVLQQAAEEA
;
A
#
# COMPACT_ATOMS: atom_id res chain seq x y z
N MET A 1 5.97 -2.70 -27.45
CA MET A 1 4.77 -3.43 -26.95
C MET A 1 3.65 -2.42 -26.89
N LYS A 2 2.42 -2.80 -27.26
CA LYS A 2 1.26 -1.91 -27.17
C LYS A 2 0.73 -1.98 -25.73
N GLU A 3 0.59 -0.85 -25.05
CA GLU A 3 0.01 -0.79 -23.71
C GLU A 3 -1.46 -1.23 -23.76
N THR A 4 -1.83 -2.20 -22.94
CA THR A 4 -3.22 -2.69 -22.85
C THR A 4 -4.06 -1.83 -21.90
N LEU A 5 -3.48 -1.34 -20.82
CA LEU A 5 -4.11 -0.44 -19.84
C LEU A 5 -3.03 0.34 -19.08
N VAL A 6 -3.28 1.63 -18.87
CA VAL A 6 -2.45 2.50 -18.02
C VAL A 6 -3.39 3.25 -17.08
N VAL A 7 -3.10 3.21 -15.78
CA VAL A 7 -3.88 3.86 -14.73
C VAL A 7 -2.93 4.53 -13.74
N ASP A 8 -3.39 5.62 -13.12
CA ASP A 8 -2.69 6.39 -12.10
C ASP A 8 -3.39 6.35 -10.73
N ASP A 9 -4.50 5.61 -10.63
CA ASP A 9 -5.25 5.38 -9.40
C ASP A 9 -5.01 3.96 -8.84
N THR A 10 -4.93 3.86 -7.51
CA THR A 10 -4.63 2.60 -6.83
C THR A 10 -5.79 1.61 -6.88
N ASP A 11 -7.04 2.08 -6.76
CA ASP A 11 -8.21 1.20 -6.80
C ASP A 11 -8.42 0.67 -8.22
N ALA A 12 -8.34 1.54 -9.23
CA ALA A 12 -8.39 1.14 -10.63
C ALA A 12 -7.31 0.10 -10.97
N TYR A 13 -6.10 0.25 -10.41
CA TYR A 13 -4.99 -0.69 -10.59
C TYR A 13 -5.28 -2.07 -9.98
N ILE A 14 -5.88 -2.13 -8.78
CA ILE A 14 -6.27 -3.40 -8.15
C ILE A 14 -7.45 -4.03 -8.90
N GLN A 15 -8.49 -3.26 -9.23
CA GLN A 15 -9.64 -3.77 -9.95
C GLN A 15 -9.25 -4.36 -11.31
N ALA A 16 -8.31 -3.73 -12.03
CA ALA A 16 -7.78 -4.28 -13.27
C ALA A 16 -7.20 -5.70 -13.09
N ALA A 17 -6.48 -5.95 -11.99
CA ALA A 17 -5.93 -7.28 -11.69
C ALA A 17 -7.04 -8.29 -11.34
N ILE A 18 -8.03 -7.88 -10.54
CA ILE A 18 -9.19 -8.73 -10.20
C ILE A 18 -9.97 -9.13 -11.46
N GLN A 19 -10.08 -8.23 -12.44
CA GLN A 19 -10.70 -8.51 -13.74
C GLN A 19 -9.80 -9.30 -14.71
N GLY A 20 -8.61 -9.72 -14.28
CA GLY A 20 -7.71 -10.56 -15.07
C GLY A 20 -6.95 -9.82 -16.19
N LEU A 21 -6.80 -8.50 -16.09
CA LEU A 21 -6.09 -7.70 -17.10
C LEU A 21 -4.56 -7.79 -17.01
N GLY A 22 -4.02 -8.46 -15.99
CA GLY A 22 -2.59 -8.75 -15.88
C GLY A 22 -2.08 -8.87 -14.44
N LEU A 23 -0.76 -8.90 -14.31
CA LEU A 23 -0.06 -8.90 -13.02
C LEU A 23 0.16 -7.48 -12.52
N ILE A 24 0.03 -7.29 -11.21
CA ILE A 24 0.26 -6.01 -10.55
C ILE A 24 1.23 -6.15 -9.38
N ARG A 25 1.87 -5.04 -8.99
CA ARG A 25 2.63 -4.93 -7.75
C ARG A 25 2.04 -3.83 -6.88
N VAL A 26 1.40 -4.20 -5.80
CA VAL A 26 0.72 -3.29 -4.88
C VAL A 26 1.18 -3.55 -3.44
N ALA A 27 0.96 -2.58 -2.54
CA ALA A 27 1.28 -2.77 -1.13
C ALA A 27 0.50 -3.94 -0.53
N SER A 28 1.16 -4.78 0.27
CA SER A 28 0.61 -6.02 0.82
C SER A 28 -0.69 -5.80 1.60
N TYR A 29 -0.77 -4.74 2.41
CA TYR A 29 -1.97 -4.39 3.17
C TYR A 29 -3.20 -4.06 2.28
N LEU A 30 -2.99 -3.63 1.03
CA LEU A 30 -4.09 -3.39 0.07
C LEU A 30 -4.50 -4.66 -0.67
N ALA A 31 -3.57 -5.56 -0.97
CA ALA A 31 -3.87 -6.83 -1.64
C ALA A 31 -4.57 -7.83 -0.72
N ARG A 32 -4.31 -7.75 0.58
CA ARG A 32 -4.70 -8.77 1.58
C ARG A 32 -6.18 -9.15 1.60
N PRO A 33 -7.16 -8.22 1.52
CA PRO A 33 -8.57 -8.60 1.45
C PRO A 33 -8.86 -9.52 0.26
N TYR A 34 -8.29 -9.21 -0.90
CA TYR A 34 -8.50 -9.93 -2.16
C TYR A 34 -7.71 -11.24 -2.23
N LEU A 35 -6.55 -11.30 -1.58
CA LEU A 35 -5.83 -12.56 -1.38
C LEU A 35 -6.61 -13.51 -0.45
N ARG A 36 -7.28 -12.98 0.59
CA ARG A 36 -8.11 -13.78 1.50
C ARG A 36 -9.41 -14.25 0.85
N SER A 37 -10.03 -13.45 0.00
CA SER A 37 -11.24 -13.85 -0.73
C SER A 37 -10.94 -14.80 -1.89
N GLY A 38 -9.68 -14.87 -2.33
CA GLY A 38 -9.26 -15.66 -3.50
C GLY A 38 -9.48 -14.94 -4.83
N GLU A 39 -9.88 -13.66 -4.82
CA GLU A 39 -9.99 -12.81 -6.01
C GLU A 39 -8.61 -12.49 -6.60
N LEU A 40 -7.58 -12.44 -5.76
CA LEU A 40 -6.18 -12.36 -6.18
C LEU A 40 -5.41 -13.59 -5.68
N VAL A 41 -4.34 -13.91 -6.41
CA VAL A 41 -3.38 -14.96 -6.04
C VAL A 41 -1.99 -14.36 -5.97
N ALA A 42 -1.24 -14.69 -4.92
CA ALA A 42 0.14 -14.26 -4.77
C ALA A 42 1.03 -14.91 -5.84
N CYS A 43 1.95 -14.14 -6.39
CA CYS A 43 2.90 -14.57 -7.40
C CYS A 43 4.28 -14.05 -7.01
N LEU A 44 5.33 -14.81 -7.32
CA LEU A 44 6.72 -14.42 -7.02
C LEU A 44 6.97 -14.13 -5.53
N ASP A 45 6.44 -14.98 -4.64
CA ASP A 45 6.46 -14.80 -3.18
C ASP A 45 7.87 -14.66 -2.57
N ASN A 46 8.91 -15.04 -3.33
CA ASN A 46 10.31 -14.86 -2.97
C ASN A 46 10.88 -13.47 -3.31
N VAL A 47 10.10 -12.60 -3.94
CA VAL A 47 10.52 -11.26 -4.38
C VAL A 47 9.76 -10.21 -3.58
N SER A 48 10.45 -9.59 -2.61
CA SER A 48 9.91 -8.47 -1.83
C SER A 48 10.79 -7.22 -1.98
N CYS A 49 10.14 -6.06 -1.94
CA CYS A 49 10.79 -4.77 -2.00
C CYS A 49 10.24 -3.90 -0.87
N ALA A 50 11.09 -3.50 0.06
CA ALA A 50 10.68 -2.64 1.16
C ALA A 50 10.26 -1.26 0.62
N LEU A 51 9.02 -0.87 0.87
CA LEU A 51 8.50 0.45 0.52
C LEU A 51 8.21 1.22 1.81
N PRO A 52 9.13 2.09 2.27
CA PRO A 52 8.95 2.80 3.54
C PRO A 52 7.83 3.85 3.44
N LEU A 53 6.91 3.82 4.39
CA LEU A 53 5.90 4.85 4.54
C LEU A 53 6.46 6.02 5.36
N SER A 54 6.37 7.23 4.81
CA SER A 54 6.89 8.44 5.44
C SER A 54 5.76 9.41 5.79
N LEU A 55 5.81 10.01 6.98
CA LEU A 55 4.96 11.14 7.33
C LEU A 55 5.69 12.43 6.96
N VAL A 56 5.16 13.16 5.98
CA VAL A 56 5.77 14.41 5.47
C VAL A 56 4.99 15.60 6.00
N TYR A 57 5.71 16.58 6.55
CA TYR A 57 5.16 17.85 7.04
C TYR A 57 6.17 18.99 6.83
N PRO A 58 5.73 20.26 6.74
CA PRO A 58 6.63 21.39 6.60
C PRO A 58 7.59 21.50 7.79
N GLN A 59 8.87 21.73 7.49
CA GLN A 59 9.88 21.90 8.53
C GLN A 59 9.67 23.24 9.24
N ASN A 60 9.19 23.20 10.48
CA ASN A 60 9.05 24.36 11.36
C ASN A 60 9.98 24.24 12.56
N ARG A 61 10.39 25.39 13.13
CA ARG A 61 11.26 25.45 14.33
C ARG A 61 10.66 24.68 15.52
N TYR A 62 9.33 24.61 15.61
CA TYR A 62 8.61 23.80 16.58
C TYR A 62 7.60 22.91 15.86
N LEU A 63 7.67 21.60 16.10
CA LEU A 63 6.64 20.67 15.65
C LEU A 63 5.35 20.91 16.47
N PRO A 64 4.18 21.11 15.85
CA PRO A 64 2.94 21.30 16.61
C PRO A 64 2.60 20.06 17.46
N PRO A 65 2.06 20.21 18.69
CA PRO A 65 1.66 19.08 19.53
C PRO A 65 0.70 18.11 18.84
N ALA A 66 -0.24 18.61 18.03
CA ALA A 66 -1.17 17.79 17.27
C ALA A 66 -0.46 16.89 16.25
N VAL A 67 0.56 17.39 15.55
CA VAL A 67 1.34 16.58 14.59
C VAL A 67 2.16 15.52 15.32
N ARG A 68 2.73 15.82 16.48
CA ARG A 68 3.38 14.82 17.34
C ARG A 68 2.42 13.73 17.79
N ALA A 69 1.24 14.11 18.26
CA ALA A 69 0.21 13.16 18.70
C ALA A 69 -0.25 12.27 17.52
N PHE A 70 -0.47 12.86 16.36
CA PHE A 70 -0.80 12.13 15.13
C PHE A 70 0.31 11.15 14.74
N TYR A 71 1.57 11.58 14.69
CA TYR A 71 2.71 10.71 14.38
C TYR A 71 2.79 9.51 15.34
N ALA A 72 2.64 9.76 16.64
CA ALA A 72 2.68 8.69 17.66
C ALA A 72 1.53 7.69 17.45
N TRP A 73 0.32 8.18 17.19
CA TRP A 73 -0.85 7.34 16.90
C TRP A 73 -0.69 6.55 15.60
N SER A 74 -0.31 7.21 14.50
CA SER A 74 -0.14 6.58 13.19
C SER A 74 0.90 5.49 13.21
N LYS A 75 1.99 5.65 13.98
CA LYS A 75 3.00 4.60 14.13
C LYS A 75 2.40 3.30 14.67
N VAL A 76 1.54 3.38 15.69
CA VAL A 76 0.87 2.20 16.26
C VAL A 76 -0.06 1.55 15.24
N VAL A 77 -0.91 2.36 14.59
CA VAL A 77 -1.91 1.85 13.62
C VAL A 77 -1.24 1.20 12.39
N LEU A 78 -0.19 1.83 11.87
CA LEU A 78 0.50 1.36 10.67
C LEU A 78 1.42 0.17 10.94
N GLN A 79 1.97 0.04 12.16
CA GLN A 79 2.74 -1.16 12.55
C GLN A 79 1.85 -2.40 12.61
N GLN A 80 0.62 -2.29 13.14
CA GLN A 80 -0.34 -3.39 13.13
C GLN A 80 -0.67 -3.84 11.70
N ALA A 81 -0.91 -2.88 10.80
CA ALA A 81 -1.16 -3.19 9.40
C ALA A 81 0.04 -3.86 8.69
N ALA A 82 1.28 -3.60 9.15
CA ALA A 82 2.50 -4.18 8.59
C ALA A 82 2.84 -5.56 9.17
N GLU A 83 2.58 -5.81 10.46
CA GLU A 83 2.84 -7.11 11.11
C GLU A 83 1.85 -8.19 10.65
N GLU A 84 0.66 -7.78 10.23
CA GLU A 84 -0.33 -8.71 9.74
C GLU A 84 -0.24 -8.96 8.22
N ALA A 85 0.54 -8.18 7.47
CA ALA A 85 0.64 -8.26 6.01
C ALA A 85 1.74 -9.21 5.53
#